data_AF-A0A1H1M5T4-F1
#
_entry.id   AF-A0A1H1M5T4-F1
#
_cell.length_a   1.000
_cell.length_b   1.000
_cell.length_c   1.000
_cell.angle_alpha   90.00
_cell.angle_beta   90.00
_cell.angle_gamma   90.00
#
_symmetry.space_group_name_H-M   'P 1'
#
loop_
_entity.id
_entity.type
_entity.pdbx_description
1 polymer ?
#
loop_
_entity_poly.entity_id
_entity_poly.type
_entity_poly.pdbx_seq_one_letter_code
_entity_poly.pdbx_strand_id
1 'polypeptide(L)'
;MGRLIVGSRPEWIFFDVDQTLCDFDAMMRRALSGSIAEMERRWPTLTGRYRPEDLEAVRNTIAATYGDRPVPLVQVRRAMFAEVLADLADAAAIDQITDHYLAIRFADPVLFPDVIPVLEALQSELRLGVITNGNSKAALSAIYQA
;
A
#
# COMPACT_ATOMS: atom_id res chain seq x y z
N MET A 1 48.86 -0.01 -13.29
CA MET A 1 47.53 -0.51 -13.70
C MET A 1 46.95 -1.29 -12.52
N GLY A 2 46.18 -0.64 -11.64
CA GLY A 2 45.63 -1.28 -10.44
C GLY A 2 44.31 -1.98 -10.76
N ARG A 3 44.26 -3.31 -10.63
CA ARG A 3 43.00 -4.06 -10.67
C ARG A 3 42.34 -3.94 -9.29
N LEU A 4 41.17 -3.31 -9.24
CA LEU A 4 40.26 -3.45 -8.11
C LEU A 4 39.71 -4.88 -8.14
N ILE A 5 40.15 -5.73 -7.23
CA ILE A 5 39.47 -7.00 -6.95
C ILE A 5 38.32 -6.66 -6.01
N VAL A 6 37.10 -6.60 -6.54
CA VAL A 6 35.89 -6.59 -5.71
C VAL A 6 35.53 -8.04 -5.44
N GLY A 7 36.14 -8.60 -4.40
CA GLY A 7 36.00 -10.00 -3.99
C GLY A 7 35.45 -10.13 -2.58
N SER A 8 34.46 -9.32 -2.19
CA SER A 8 33.81 -9.42 -0.88
C SER A 8 32.37 -9.90 -1.05
N ARG A 9 32.03 -11.00 -0.37
CA ARG A 9 30.62 -11.36 -0.14
C ARG A 9 29.93 -10.20 0.61
N PRO A 10 28.70 -9.83 0.27
CA PRO A 10 27.97 -8.82 1.03
C PRO A 10 27.79 -9.31 2.47
N GLU A 11 27.81 -8.39 3.44
CA GLU A 11 27.44 -8.69 4.84
C GLU A 11 25.98 -8.33 5.13
N TRP A 12 25.41 -7.42 4.33
CA TRP A 12 24.06 -6.89 4.48
C TRP A 12 23.28 -6.94 3.17
N ILE A 13 21.98 -7.23 3.28
CA ILE A 13 21.00 -7.02 2.22
C ILE A 13 19.87 -6.16 2.78
N PHE A 14 19.50 -5.12 2.05
CA PHE A 14 18.34 -4.28 2.37
C PHE A 14 17.25 -4.50 1.32
N PHE A 15 16.03 -4.77 1.77
CA PHE A 15 14.87 -4.97 0.92
C PHE A 15 13.98 -3.73 0.94
N ASP A 16 13.41 -3.39 -0.22
CA ASP A 16 12.16 -2.64 -0.24
C ASP A 16 11.00 -3.53 0.23
N VAL A 17 9.84 -2.95 0.54
CA VAL A 17 8.66 -3.68 1.02
C VAL A 17 7.61 -3.78 -0.08
N ASP A 18 7.07 -2.64 -0.52
CA ASP A 18 5.94 -2.59 -1.44
C ASP A 18 6.39 -3.10 -2.82
N GLN A 19 5.70 -4.09 -3.38
CA GLN A 19 6.07 -4.78 -4.63
C GLN A 19 7.46 -5.46 -4.62
N THR A 20 7.99 -5.76 -3.44
CA THR A 20 9.22 -6.57 -3.27
C THR A 20 8.99 -7.71 -2.30
N LEU A 21 8.62 -7.41 -1.05
CA LEU A 21 8.23 -8.41 -0.05
C LEU A 21 6.71 -8.58 0.02
N CYS A 22 5.97 -7.51 -0.27
CA CYS A 22 4.52 -7.48 -0.25
C CYS A 22 3.95 -7.33 -1.66
N ASP A 23 2.97 -8.15 -2.00
CA ASP A 23 2.06 -7.92 -3.12
C ASP A 23 1.13 -6.73 -2.78
N PHE A 24 1.69 -5.55 -2.99
CA PHE A 24 1.01 -4.28 -2.72
C PHE A 24 -0.23 -4.12 -3.59
N ASP A 25 -0.22 -4.64 -4.81
CA ASP A 25 -1.34 -4.55 -5.76
C ASP A 25 -2.52 -5.39 -5.27
N ALA A 26 -2.26 -6.61 -4.80
CA ALA A 26 -3.29 -7.44 -4.18
C ALA A 26 -3.84 -6.78 -2.91
N MET A 27 -2.97 -6.20 -2.06
CA MET A 27 -3.38 -5.48 -0.86
C MET A 27 -4.26 -4.27 -1.19
N MET A 28 -3.88 -3.48 -2.20
CA MET A 28 -4.62 -2.32 -2.67
C MET A 28 -5.97 -2.71 -3.26
N ARG A 29 -6.01 -3.75 -4.10
CA ARG A 29 -7.25 -4.29 -4.66
C ARG A 29 -8.18 -4.78 -3.53
N ARG A 30 -7.64 -5.47 -2.52
CA ARG A 30 -8.42 -5.90 -1.33
C ARG A 30 -9.05 -4.72 -0.60
N ALA A 31 -8.27 -3.67 -0.33
CA ALA A 31 -8.77 -2.47 0.36
C ALA A 31 -9.87 -1.75 -0.42
N LEU A 32 -9.71 -1.63 -1.74
CA LEU A 32 -10.71 -1.00 -2.60
C LEU A 32 -11.97 -1.85 -2.73
N SER A 33 -11.84 -3.16 -2.95
CA SER A 33 -12.99 -4.06 -3.01
C SER A 33 -13.80 -4.04 -1.72
N GLY A 34 -13.14 -4.03 -0.55
CA GLY A 34 -13.84 -3.91 0.73
C GLY A 34 -14.54 -2.56 0.89
N SER A 35 -13.91 -1.48 0.44
CA SER A 35 -14.52 -0.14 0.45
C SER A 35 -15.73 -0.04 -0.47
N ILE A 36 -15.65 -0.64 -1.67
CA ILE A 36 -16.78 -0.74 -2.60
C ILE A 36 -17.93 -1.51 -1.96
N ALA A 37 -17.67 -2.67 -1.35
CA ALA A 37 -18.70 -3.43 -0.65
C ALA A 37 -19.37 -2.62 0.47
N GLU A 38 -18.60 -1.85 1.24
CA GLU A 38 -19.15 -0.96 2.28
C GLU A 38 -19.95 0.20 1.68
N MET A 39 -19.51 0.78 0.56
CA MET A 39 -20.26 1.80 -0.18
C MET A 39 -21.60 1.23 -0.69
N GLU A 40 -21.59 0.05 -1.31
CA GLU A 40 -22.82 -0.61 -1.81
C GLU A 40 -23.79 -0.96 -0.68
N ARG A 41 -23.27 -1.35 0.49
CA ARG A 41 -24.10 -1.62 1.67
C ARG A 41 -24.80 -0.36 2.18
N ARG A 42 -24.13 0.80 2.15
CA ARG A 42 -24.69 2.08 2.62
C ARG A 42 -25.58 2.75 1.57
N TRP A 43 -25.19 2.66 0.30
CA TRP A 43 -25.89 3.24 -0.83
C TRP A 43 -26.10 2.18 -1.91
N PRO A 44 -27.20 1.38 -1.82
CA PRO A 44 -27.47 0.30 -2.77
C PRO A 44 -27.61 0.74 -4.24
N THR A 45 -27.81 2.04 -4.49
CA THR A 45 -27.78 2.62 -5.85
C THR A 45 -26.40 2.50 -6.52
N LEU A 46 -25.34 2.24 -5.74
CA LEU A 46 -23.98 2.03 -6.22
C LEU A 46 -23.65 0.58 -6.56
N THR A 47 -24.57 -0.38 -6.32
CA THR A 47 -24.29 -1.80 -6.56
C THR A 47 -23.87 -2.07 -8.00
N GLY A 48 -22.68 -2.67 -8.15
CA GLY A 48 -22.07 -2.99 -9.44
C GLY A 48 -21.57 -1.78 -10.24
N ARG A 49 -21.62 -0.57 -9.66
CA ARG A 49 -21.23 0.67 -10.35
C ARG A 49 -19.72 0.82 -10.49
N TYR A 50 -18.97 0.41 -9.46
CA TYR A 50 -17.53 0.65 -9.39
C TYR A 50 -16.77 -0.67 -9.22
N ARG A 51 -15.61 -0.72 -9.85
CA ARG A 51 -14.56 -1.69 -9.64
C ARG A 51 -13.34 -0.99 -9.04
N PRO A 52 -12.40 -1.74 -8.42
CA PRO A 52 -11.17 -1.14 -7.89
C PRO A 52 -10.42 -0.27 -8.90
N GLU A 53 -10.40 -0.68 -10.17
CA GLU A 53 -9.73 0.04 -11.25
C GLU A 53 -10.36 1.41 -11.53
N ASP A 54 -11.68 1.54 -11.39
CA ASP A 54 -12.41 2.81 -11.58
C ASP A 54 -12.01 3.82 -10.50
N LEU A 55 -11.97 3.37 -9.25
CA LEU A 55 -11.54 4.21 -8.12
C LEU A 55 -10.07 4.62 -8.24
N GLU A 56 -9.21 3.73 -8.72
CA GLU A 56 -7.82 4.06 -9.01
C GLU A 56 -7.67 5.10 -10.13
N ALA A 57 -8.50 5.04 -11.18
CA ALA A 57 -8.49 6.04 -12.24
C ALA A 57 -8.87 7.44 -11.73
N VAL A 58 -9.90 7.54 -10.88
CA VAL A 58 -10.29 8.80 -10.21
C VAL A 58 -9.15 9.31 -9.32
N ARG A 59 -8.58 8.41 -8.50
CA ARG A 59 -7.43 8.72 -7.64
C ARG A 59 -6.25 9.27 -8.44
N ASN A 60 -5.92 8.65 -9.57
CA ASN A 60 -4.80 9.06 -10.42
C ASN A 60 -5.03 10.44 -11.05
N THR A 61 -6.27 10.72 -11.46
CA THR A 61 -6.66 12.04 -11.97
C THR A 61 -6.45 13.11 -10.91
N ILE A 62 -6.88 12.86 -9.67
CA ILE A 62 -6.67 13.79 -8.54
C ILE A 62 -5.19 13.93 -8.22
N ALA A 63 -4.43 12.83 -8.17
CA ALA A 63 -3.00 12.85 -7.89
C ALA A 63 -2.22 13.67 -8.93
N ALA A 64 -2.60 13.58 -10.21
CA ALA A 64 -1.95 14.34 -11.29
C ALA A 64 -2.04 15.86 -11.11
N THR A 65 -3.05 16.36 -10.38
CA THR A 65 -3.19 17.81 -10.08
C THR A 65 -2.06 18.36 -9.19
N TYR A 66 -1.28 17.48 -8.54
CA TYR A 66 -0.15 17.88 -7.72
C TYR A 66 1.11 18.19 -8.54
N GLY A 67 1.22 17.70 -9.78
CA GLY A 67 2.41 17.88 -10.62
C GLY A 67 3.65 17.30 -9.94
N ASP A 68 4.73 18.09 -9.87
CA ASP A 68 5.99 17.69 -9.23
C ASP A 68 5.96 17.76 -7.69
N ARG A 69 4.84 18.20 -7.09
CA ARG A 69 4.72 18.30 -5.63
C ARG A 69 4.50 16.92 -5.01
N PRO A 70 4.96 16.70 -3.77
CA PRO A 70 4.62 15.50 -3.01
C PRO A 70 3.10 15.28 -2.94
N VAL A 71 2.66 14.07 -3.29
CA VAL A 71 1.23 13.70 -3.31
C VAL A 71 0.81 13.21 -1.90
N PRO A 72 -0.12 13.89 -1.22
CA PRO A 72 -0.57 13.48 0.11
C PRO A 72 -1.60 12.34 0.00
N LEU A 73 -1.18 11.09 0.17
CA LEU A 73 -1.99 9.96 -0.31
C LEU A 73 -3.30 9.76 0.42
N VAL A 74 -3.33 10.01 1.74
CA VAL A 74 -4.58 9.93 2.51
C VAL A 74 -5.57 11.00 2.02
N GLN A 75 -5.08 12.22 1.76
CA GLN A 75 -5.92 13.32 1.29
C GLN A 75 -6.42 13.05 -0.13
N VAL A 76 -5.55 12.56 -1.02
CA VAL A 76 -5.91 12.16 -2.39
C VAL A 76 -6.91 11.01 -2.39
N ARG A 77 -6.76 10.03 -1.48
CA ARG A 77 -7.72 8.93 -1.34
C ARG A 77 -9.07 9.42 -0.81
N ARG A 78 -9.08 10.28 0.20
CA ARG A 78 -10.29 10.91 0.72
C ARG A 78 -11.00 11.72 -0.38
N ALA A 79 -10.25 12.49 -1.16
CA ALA A 79 -10.78 13.27 -2.27
C ALA A 79 -11.41 12.37 -3.35
N MET A 80 -10.78 11.23 -3.66
CA MET A 80 -11.37 10.23 -4.55
C MET A 80 -12.72 9.71 -4.02
N PHE A 81 -12.83 9.40 -2.72
CA PHE A 81 -14.13 8.99 -2.14
C PHE A 81 -15.16 10.12 -2.17
N ALA A 82 -14.73 11.37 -1.92
CA ALA A 82 -15.60 12.53 -2.01
C ALA A 82 -16.16 12.73 -3.43
N GLU A 83 -15.33 12.51 -4.46
CA GLU A 83 -15.74 12.65 -5.86
C GLU A 83 -16.76 11.58 -6.27
N VAL A 84 -16.51 10.31 -5.93
CA VAL A 84 -17.41 9.22 -6.34
C VAL A 84 -18.71 9.14 -5.52
N LEU A 85 -18.78 9.86 -4.40
CA LEU A 85 -19.93 9.94 -3.48
C LEU A 85 -20.56 11.34 -3.37
N ALA A 86 -20.20 12.28 -4.24
CA ALA A 86 -20.51 13.72 -4.08
C ALA A 86 -22.00 14.02 -3.79
N ASP A 87 -22.92 13.27 -4.41
CA ASP A 87 -24.37 13.47 -4.27
C ASP A 87 -25.03 12.54 -3.23
N LEU A 88 -24.26 11.66 -2.61
CA LEU A 88 -24.78 10.57 -1.76
C LEU A 88 -24.31 10.66 -0.31
N ALA A 89 -23.16 11.28 -0.06
CA ALA A 89 -22.50 11.29 1.24
C ALA A 89 -22.16 12.70 1.70
N ASP A 90 -22.32 12.96 2.98
CA ASP A 90 -21.72 14.11 3.63
C ASP A 90 -20.23 13.87 3.93
N ALA A 91 -19.56 14.90 4.42
CA ALA A 91 -18.13 14.83 4.76
C ALA A 91 -17.82 13.74 5.80
N ALA A 92 -18.70 13.51 6.78
CA ALA A 92 -18.50 12.52 7.83
C ALA A 92 -18.59 11.09 7.27
N ALA A 93 -19.53 10.83 6.36
CA ALA A 93 -19.64 9.55 5.68
C ALA A 93 -18.43 9.28 4.76
N ILE A 94 -17.91 10.31 4.08
CA ILE A 94 -16.68 10.21 3.28
C ILE A 94 -15.48 9.85 4.18
N ASP A 95 -15.36 10.47 5.36
CA ASP A 95 -14.30 10.16 6.32
C ASP A 95 -14.39 8.71 6.80
N GLN A 96 -15.60 8.23 7.13
CA GLN A 96 -15.80 6.86 7.57
C GLN A 96 -15.43 5.81 6.50
N ILE A 97 -15.75 6.08 5.23
CA ILE A 97 -15.33 5.19 4.12
C ILE A 97 -13.81 5.24 3.94
N THR A 98 -13.21 6.43 4.07
CA THR A 98 -11.76 6.58 4.00
C THR A 98 -11.07 5.81 5.13
N ASP A 99 -11.57 5.90 6.36
CA ASP A 99 -11.04 5.16 7.50
C ASP A 99 -11.21 3.65 7.33
N HIS A 100 -12.34 3.20 6.77
CA HIS A 100 -12.56 1.80 6.44
C HIS A 100 -11.53 1.29 5.43
N TYR A 101 -11.27 2.06 4.35
CA TYR A 101 -10.22 1.75 3.39
C TYR A 101 -8.84 1.65 4.07
N LEU A 102 -8.48 2.62 4.92
CA LEU A 102 -7.18 2.65 5.59
C LEU A 102 -7.04 1.48 6.58
N ALA A 103 -8.11 1.10 7.26
CA ALA A 103 -8.12 -0.06 8.14
C ALA A 103 -7.80 -1.36 7.38
N ILE A 104 -8.38 -1.57 6.20
CA ILE A 104 -8.08 -2.76 5.38
C ILE A 104 -6.67 -2.69 4.78
N ARG A 105 -6.27 -1.51 4.31
CA ARG A 105 -4.94 -1.28 3.72
C ARG A 105 -3.82 -1.54 4.72
N PHE A 106 -4.00 -1.13 5.98
CA PHE A 106 -2.99 -1.25 7.04
C PHE A 106 -3.23 -2.42 8.00
N ALA A 107 -4.09 -3.37 7.64
CA ALA A 107 -4.25 -4.63 8.37
C ALA A 107 -3.04 -5.55 8.13
N ASP A 108 -3.26 -6.74 7.57
CA ASP A 108 -2.17 -7.69 7.32
C ASP A 108 -1.53 -7.49 5.94
N PRO A 109 -0.19 -7.46 5.85
CA PRO A 109 0.51 -7.44 4.57
C PRO A 109 0.23 -8.73 3.78
N VAL A 110 0.08 -8.60 2.47
CA VAL A 110 0.00 -9.74 1.57
C VAL A 110 1.42 -10.04 1.10
N LEU A 111 2.10 -11.01 1.70
CA LEU A 111 3.46 -11.37 1.29
C LEU A 111 3.44 -12.22 0.00
N PHE A 112 4.47 -12.09 -0.83
CA PHE A 112 4.67 -13.08 -1.89
C PHE A 112 4.99 -14.46 -1.28
N PRO A 113 4.55 -15.57 -1.92
CA PRO A 113 4.61 -16.91 -1.30
C PRO A 113 6.01 -17.37 -0.90
N ASP A 114 7.04 -16.90 -1.59
CA ASP A 114 8.44 -17.28 -1.43
C ASP A 114 9.22 -16.37 -0.47
N VAL A 115 8.63 -15.27 -0.01
CA VAL A 115 9.31 -14.28 0.83
C VAL A 115 9.82 -14.88 2.13
N ILE A 116 8.98 -15.61 2.87
CA ILE A 116 9.39 -16.20 4.15
C ILE A 116 10.52 -17.23 3.94
N PRO A 117 10.39 -18.24 3.05
CA PRO A 117 11.48 -19.16 2.76
C PRO A 117 12.79 -18.49 2.36
N VAL A 118 12.73 -17.44 1.54
CA VAL A 118 13.94 -16.73 1.06
C VAL A 118 14.60 -15.95 2.20
N LEU A 119 13.82 -15.22 3.01
CA LEU A 119 14.37 -14.49 4.15
C LEU A 119 15.00 -15.43 5.18
N GLU A 120 14.39 -16.59 5.44
CA GLU A 120 14.93 -17.62 6.32
C GLU A 120 16.25 -18.21 5.83
N ALA A 121 16.38 -18.44 4.52
CA ALA A 121 17.63 -18.89 3.93
C ALA A 121 18.74 -17.83 4.04
N LEU A 122 18.42 -16.57 3.72
CA LEU A 122 19.40 -15.49 3.69
C LEU A 122 19.88 -15.06 5.08
N GLN A 123 19.01 -15.06 6.10
CA GLN A 123 19.40 -14.66 7.47
C GLN A 123 20.44 -15.59 8.11
N SER A 124 20.64 -16.80 7.56
CA SER A 124 21.66 -17.74 8.03
C SER A 124 23.09 -17.32 7.66
N GLU A 125 23.24 -16.48 6.63
CA GLU A 125 24.54 -16.06 6.08
C GLU A 125 24.74 -14.54 6.11
N LEU A 126 23.65 -13.76 6.16
CA LEU A 126 23.65 -12.32 5.92
C LEU A 126 22.78 -11.58 6.94
N ARG A 127 23.11 -10.32 7.20
CA ARG A 127 22.28 -9.43 8.02
C ARG A 127 21.24 -8.77 7.12
N LEU A 128 19.96 -8.90 7.46
CA LEU A 128 18.86 -8.39 6.64
C LEU A 128 18.32 -7.09 7.23
N GLY A 129 17.98 -6.14 6.35
CA GLY A 129 17.34 -4.88 6.72
C GLY A 129 16.25 -4.52 5.72
N VAL A 130 15.48 -3.50 6.07
CA VAL A 130 14.43 -2.94 5.20
C VAL A 130 14.72 -1.47 4.97
N ILE A 131 14.68 -1.05 3.70
CA ILE A 131 14.66 0.36 3.30
C ILE A 131 13.48 0.50 2.37
N THR A 132 12.42 1.14 2.86
CA THR A 132 11.24 1.41 2.04
C THR A 132 11.01 2.90 1.95
N ASN A 133 10.63 3.34 0.76
CA ASN A 133 10.08 4.69 0.57
C ASN A 133 8.66 4.82 1.18
N GLY A 134 8.17 3.75 1.81
CA GLY A 134 6.77 3.36 1.88
C GLY A 134 5.81 4.30 2.62
N ASN A 135 4.64 4.42 1.99
CA ASN A 135 3.37 4.88 2.57
C ASN A 135 2.70 3.84 3.46
N SER A 136 3.26 2.64 3.49
CA SER A 136 2.96 1.59 4.45
C SER A 136 3.44 2.08 5.80
N LYS A 137 2.52 2.37 6.73
CA LYS A 137 2.87 2.70 8.11
C LYS A 137 3.73 1.53 8.60
N ALA A 138 5.04 1.74 8.65
CA ALA A 138 5.98 0.70 9.02
C ALA A 138 5.77 0.40 10.51
N ALA A 139 4.76 -0.40 10.82
CA ALA A 139 4.74 -1.18 12.03
C ALA A 139 5.66 -2.39 11.82
N LEU A 140 6.93 -2.15 11.50
CA LEU A 140 8.01 -3.08 11.82
C LEU A 140 8.38 -2.89 13.30
N SER A 141 7.38 -3.00 14.15
CA SER A 141 7.50 -3.03 15.60
C SER A 141 7.53 -4.50 16.04
N ALA A 142 8.56 -5.27 15.62
CA ALA A 142 8.95 -6.55 16.25
C ALA A 142 10.16 -7.28 15.61
N ILE A 143 11.10 -6.61 14.93
CA ILE A 143 12.41 -7.25 14.59
C ILE A 143 13.58 -6.49 15.20
N TYR A 144 13.37 -5.99 16.42
CA TYR A 144 14.43 -5.48 17.30
C TYR A 144 13.97 -5.64 18.75
N GLN A 145 13.99 -6.88 19.26
CA GLN A 145 14.47 -7.08 20.62
C GLN A 145 15.43 -8.26 20.59
N ALA A 146 16.67 -7.94 20.97
CA ALA A 146 17.73 -8.87 21.25
C ALA A 146 17.37 -9.80 22.42
#